data_AF-A0A5C8JYQ2-F1
#
_entry.id   AF-A0A5C8JYQ2-F1
#
_cell.length_a   1.000
_cell.length_b   1.000
_cell.length_c   1.000
_cell.angle_alpha   90.00
_cell.angle_beta   90.00
_cell.angle_gamma   90.00
#
_symmetry.space_group_name_H-M   'P 1'
#
loop_
_entity.id
_entity.type
_entity.pdbx_description
1 polymer ?
#
loop_
_entity_poly.entity_id
_entity_poly.type
_entity_poly.pdbx_seq_one_letter_code
_entity_poly.pdbx_strand_id
1 'polypeptide(L)'
;MTAAVHPPPPLAPRNILEIWATAVLLLRRHPLPFVGSALVLTLAGDLVLWAWSALVTPLTTSGATREQLVQLSVLSLLLGQAVVLAVFALTGALQAVLVVQALTGEPVTIRTALRLLARRIRPVLGVTALLTVVPQLVVLGLIAALGAFFWYGLRPLADGDAPADPAVVSEVLSLLPYTWQITTLPLLVWLMMALALLFAPVTAALEPLRLGGALRRSALLVGNNLPRVLGMLLLELLATVAIVVTFLLPIWLTAVLALALLLGQVPATPGWVDVVTYVPTTVATAAYYAWLVAVLVLLYVDVRVRKEGLAADLRERSTAGRDQAEDLRERRATGRDQAEDRPEVP
;
A
#
# COMPACT_ATOMS: atom_id res chain seq x y z
N MET A 1 34.71 -8.97 -5.79
CA MET A 1 33.62 -8.98 -6.79
C MET A 1 33.27 -7.55 -7.15
N THR A 2 33.79 -7.06 -8.27
CA THR A 2 33.48 -5.73 -8.82
C THR A 2 32.04 -5.75 -9.31
N ALA A 3 31.13 -5.13 -8.54
CA ALA A 3 29.75 -4.93 -8.97
C ALA A 3 29.79 -4.11 -10.27
N ALA A 4 29.42 -4.72 -11.39
CA ALA A 4 29.28 -4.04 -12.66
C ALA A 4 28.37 -2.83 -12.46
N VAL A 5 28.89 -1.63 -12.73
CA VAL A 5 28.13 -0.39 -12.65
C VAL A 5 27.13 -0.42 -13.79
N HIS A 6 25.93 -0.92 -13.53
CA HIS A 6 24.87 -0.89 -14.51
C HIS A 6 24.45 0.57 -14.77
N PRO A 7 24.19 0.95 -16.03
CA PRO A 7 23.71 2.28 -16.33
C PRO A 7 22.39 2.55 -15.59
N PRO A 8 22.18 3.80 -15.13
CA PRO A 8 20.94 4.16 -14.46
C PRO A 8 19.75 3.95 -15.41
N PRO A 9 18.60 3.53 -14.88
CA PRO A 9 17.39 3.35 -15.68
C PRO A 9 16.98 4.65 -16.39
N PRO A 10 16.25 4.55 -17.52
CA PRO A 10 15.83 5.71 -18.28
C PRO A 10 14.90 6.62 -17.44
N LEU A 11 15.23 7.92 -17.40
CA LEU A 11 14.54 8.92 -16.57
C LEU A 11 13.12 9.27 -17.03
N ALA A 12 12.73 8.89 -18.26
CA ALA A 12 11.42 9.17 -18.84
C ALA A 12 10.93 7.95 -19.64
N PRO A 13 10.25 6.98 -18.99
CA PRO A 13 9.71 5.84 -19.69
C PRO A 13 8.63 6.30 -20.70
N ARG A 14 8.72 5.82 -21.94
CA ARG A 14 7.78 6.15 -23.01
C ARG A 14 6.51 5.31 -22.91
N ASN A 15 6.62 4.08 -22.44
CA ASN A 15 5.54 3.08 -22.36
C ASN A 15 5.47 2.41 -20.97
N ILE A 16 4.32 1.86 -20.61
CA ILE A 16 4.09 1.14 -19.35
C ILE A 16 5.00 -0.08 -19.20
N LEU A 17 5.31 -0.79 -20.29
CA LEU A 17 6.22 -1.93 -20.25
C LEU A 17 7.62 -1.52 -19.79
N GLU A 18 8.06 -0.29 -20.12
CA GLU A 18 9.31 0.26 -19.62
C GLU A 18 9.21 0.62 -18.13
N ILE A 19 8.06 1.13 -17.67
CA ILE A 19 7.81 1.37 -16.24
C ILE A 19 7.90 0.06 -15.46
N TRP A 20 7.21 -0.99 -15.92
CA TRP A 20 7.22 -2.31 -15.29
C TRP A 20 8.60 -2.96 -15.33
N ALA A 21 9.27 -2.95 -16.48
CA ALA A 21 10.63 -3.46 -16.60
C ALA A 21 11.59 -2.70 -15.68
N THR A 22 11.45 -1.38 -15.58
CA THR A 22 12.25 -0.55 -14.67
C THR A 22 11.95 -0.89 -13.21
N ALA A 23 10.68 -1.03 -12.83
CA ALA A 23 10.30 -1.45 -11.47
C ALA A 23 10.92 -2.81 -11.12
N VAL A 24 10.80 -3.81 -11.99
CA VAL A 24 11.41 -5.14 -11.80
C VAL A 24 12.93 -5.03 -11.71
N LEU A 25 13.57 -4.22 -12.57
CA LEU A 25 15.02 -4.00 -12.51
C LEU A 25 15.46 -3.35 -11.20
N LEU A 26 14.70 -2.38 -10.66
CA LEU A 26 14.96 -1.77 -9.36
C LEU A 26 14.90 -2.80 -8.23
N LEU A 27 13.86 -3.63 -8.22
CA LEU A 27 13.71 -4.71 -7.24
C LEU A 27 14.84 -5.74 -7.34
N ARG A 28 15.25 -6.12 -8.56
CA ARG A 28 16.33 -7.09 -8.78
C ARG A 28 17.71 -6.54 -8.42
N ARG A 29 17.97 -5.26 -8.68
CA ARG A 29 19.25 -4.62 -8.34
C ARG A 29 19.38 -4.33 -6.85
N HIS A 30 18.27 -4.03 -6.18
CA HIS A 30 18.24 -3.64 -4.77
C HIS A 30 17.17 -4.42 -3.97
N PRO A 31 17.24 -5.77 -3.91
CA PRO A 31 16.19 -6.57 -3.29
C PRO A 31 16.03 -6.28 -1.79
N LEU A 32 17.16 -6.12 -1.08
CA LEU A 32 17.16 -5.85 0.34
C LEU A 32 16.52 -4.48 0.69
N PRO A 33 16.89 -3.35 0.05
CA PRO A 33 16.20 -2.08 0.29
C PRO A 33 14.71 -2.12 -0.03
N PHE A 34 14.28 -2.72 -1.15
CA PHE A 34 12.88 -2.67 -1.56
C PHE A 34 12.01 -3.72 -0.86
N VAL A 35 12.33 -5.00 -1.03
CA VAL A 35 11.54 -6.11 -0.47
C VAL A 35 11.81 -6.24 1.03
N GLY A 36 13.06 -6.10 1.46
CA GLY A 36 13.42 -6.21 2.88
C GLY A 36 12.75 -5.12 3.73
N SER A 37 12.68 -3.87 3.25
CA SER A 37 11.99 -2.81 4.00
C SER A 37 10.47 -3.00 4.04
N ALA A 38 9.85 -3.43 2.94
CA ALA A 38 8.43 -3.79 2.92
C ALA A 38 8.14 -4.92 3.90
N LEU A 39 8.95 -5.98 3.86
CA LEU A 39 8.82 -7.14 4.74
C LEU A 39 8.94 -6.74 6.21
N VAL A 40 9.93 -5.93 6.57
CA VAL A 40 10.10 -5.44 7.95
C VAL A 40 8.88 -4.66 8.42
N LEU A 41 8.33 -3.77 7.58
CA LEU A 41 7.13 -2.99 7.94
C LEU A 41 5.88 -3.86 8.05
N THR A 42 5.70 -4.82 7.14
CA THR A 42 4.60 -5.79 7.21
C THR A 42 4.70 -6.64 8.47
N LEU A 43 5.86 -7.23 8.76
CA LEU A 43 6.08 -8.03 9.97
C LEU A 43 5.91 -7.20 11.25
N ALA A 44 6.32 -5.93 11.24
CA ALA A 44 6.07 -5.04 12.37
C ALA A 44 4.57 -4.79 12.60
N GLY A 45 3.80 -4.61 11.53
CA GLY A 45 2.34 -4.51 11.62
C GLY A 45 1.69 -5.79 12.14
N ASP A 46 2.08 -6.93 11.58
CA ASP A 46 1.56 -8.24 11.98
C ASP A 46 1.89 -8.54 13.45
N LEU A 47 3.08 -8.17 13.92
CA LEU A 47 3.46 -8.31 15.33
C LEU A 47 2.57 -7.48 16.26
N VAL A 48 2.20 -6.25 15.85
CA VAL A 48 1.27 -5.41 16.63
C VAL A 48 -0.11 -6.06 16.70
N LEU A 49 -0.62 -6.57 15.58
CA LEU A 49 -1.94 -7.23 15.53
C LEU A 49 -1.95 -8.55 16.30
N TRP A 50 -0.87 -9.31 16.22
CA TRP A 50 -0.69 -10.53 16.99
C TRP A 50 -0.65 -10.24 18.50
N ALA A 51 0.14 -9.24 18.93
CA ALA A 51 0.21 -8.82 20.32
C ALA A 51 -1.15 -8.35 20.84
N TRP A 52 -1.89 -7.58 20.02
CA TRP A 52 -3.26 -7.19 20.33
C TRP A 52 -4.19 -8.40 20.50
N SER A 53 -4.15 -9.36 19.56
CA SER A 53 -4.95 -10.58 19.66
C SER A 53 -4.62 -11.36 20.93
N ALA A 54 -3.34 -11.52 21.27
CA ALA A 54 -2.91 -12.22 22.48
C ALA A 54 -3.44 -11.56 23.77
N LEU A 55 -3.63 -10.23 23.75
CA LEU A 55 -4.24 -9.48 24.86
C LEU A 55 -5.77 -9.64 24.91
N VAL A 56 -6.44 -9.69 23.76
CA VAL A 56 -7.91 -9.74 23.68
C VAL A 56 -8.47 -11.15 23.86
N THR A 57 -7.80 -12.19 23.37
CA THR A 57 -8.30 -13.58 23.42
C THR A 57 -8.66 -14.07 24.83
N PRO A 58 -7.87 -13.80 25.90
CA PRO A 58 -8.27 -14.17 27.26
C PRO A 58 -9.54 -13.44 27.72
N LEU A 59 -9.73 -12.19 27.31
CA LEU A 59 -10.90 -11.37 27.70
C LEU A 59 -12.18 -11.85 27.03
N THR A 60 -12.10 -12.35 25.80
CA THR A 60 -13.28 -12.87 25.08
C THR A 60 -13.69 -14.25 25.55
N THR A 61 -12.78 -15.02 26.13
CA THR A 61 -13.01 -16.39 26.63
C THR A 61 -13.47 -16.44 28.08
N SER A 62 -13.23 -15.39 28.88
CA SER A 62 -13.57 -15.34 30.31
C SER A 62 -15.00 -14.87 30.62
N GLY A 63 -15.96 -15.13 29.74
CA GLY A 63 -17.38 -14.79 29.99
C GLY A 63 -17.70 -13.29 29.89
N ALA A 64 -17.03 -12.55 29.00
CA ALA A 64 -17.31 -11.14 28.74
C ALA A 64 -18.79 -10.90 28.38
N THR A 65 -19.33 -9.75 28.82
CA THR A 65 -20.69 -9.35 28.47
C THR A 65 -20.80 -9.05 26.97
N ARG A 66 -22.01 -9.14 26.40
CA ARG A 66 -22.25 -8.82 24.99
C ARG A 66 -21.76 -7.43 24.60
N GLU A 67 -21.96 -6.44 25.48
CA GLU A 67 -21.49 -5.06 25.27
C GLU A 67 -19.96 -4.98 25.22
N GLN A 68 -19.26 -5.68 26.12
CA GLN A 68 -17.81 -5.75 26.11
C GLN A 68 -17.27 -6.41 24.85
N LEU A 69 -17.91 -7.49 24.38
CA LEU A 69 -17.53 -8.15 23.12
C LEU A 69 -17.68 -7.21 21.91
N VAL A 70 -18.76 -6.42 21.86
CA VAL A 70 -18.96 -5.41 20.80
C VAL A 70 -17.88 -4.33 20.89
N GLN A 71 -17.59 -3.80 22.08
CA GLN A 71 -16.55 -2.78 22.27
C GLN A 71 -15.15 -3.29 21.86
N LEU A 72 -14.79 -4.51 22.26
CA LEU A 72 -13.53 -5.16 21.88
C LEU A 72 -13.45 -5.40 20.37
N SER A 73 -14.57 -5.77 19.74
CA SER A 73 -14.63 -5.98 18.28
C SER A 73 -14.41 -4.67 17.52
N VAL A 74 -15.07 -3.57 17.95
CA VAL A 74 -14.89 -2.24 17.35
C VAL A 74 -13.44 -1.77 17.52
N LEU A 75 -12.88 -1.91 18.72
CA LEU A 75 -11.50 -1.46 18.98
C LEU A 75 -10.47 -2.30 18.20
N SER A 76 -10.69 -3.61 18.09
CA SER A 76 -9.86 -4.50 17.26
C SER A 76 -9.92 -4.11 15.78
N LEU A 77 -11.10 -3.77 15.27
CA LEU A 77 -11.27 -3.28 13.90
C LEU A 77 -10.52 -1.96 13.67
N LEU A 78 -10.68 -1.00 14.58
CA LEU A 78 -10.02 0.31 14.49
C LEU A 78 -8.50 0.19 14.56
N LEU A 79 -7.97 -0.64 15.45
CA LEU A 79 -6.54 -0.91 15.53
C LEU A 79 -6.05 -1.62 14.26
N GLY A 80 -6.77 -2.64 13.78
CA GLY A 80 -6.50 -3.34 12.54
C GLY A 80 -6.34 -2.37 11.36
N GLN A 81 -7.31 -1.48 11.18
CA GLN A 81 -7.26 -0.45 10.15
C GLN A 81 -6.09 0.50 10.37
N ALA A 82 -5.89 1.02 11.59
CA ALA A 82 -4.80 1.94 11.89
C ALA A 82 -3.41 1.35 11.56
N VAL A 83 -3.19 0.07 11.90
CA VAL A 83 -1.94 -0.65 11.61
C VAL A 83 -1.77 -0.85 10.11
N VAL A 84 -2.79 -1.36 9.41
CA VAL A 84 -2.72 -1.57 7.95
C VAL A 84 -2.42 -0.25 7.23
N LEU A 85 -3.09 0.83 7.63
CA LEU A 85 -2.86 2.16 7.06
C LEU A 85 -1.46 2.69 7.34
N ALA A 86 -0.96 2.52 8.56
CA ALA A 86 0.39 2.93 8.91
C ALA A 86 1.43 2.15 8.09
N VAL A 87 1.30 0.82 8.01
CA VAL A 87 2.20 -0.04 7.23
C VAL A 87 2.15 0.34 5.76
N PHE A 88 0.96 0.49 5.17
CA PHE A 88 0.80 0.85 3.76
C PHE A 88 1.41 2.24 3.47
N ALA A 89 1.10 3.23 4.31
CA ALA A 89 1.59 4.60 4.15
C ALA A 89 3.12 4.69 4.26
N LEU A 90 3.70 4.04 5.28
CA LEU A 90 5.14 4.05 5.53
C LEU A 90 5.88 3.27 4.46
N THR A 91 5.35 2.12 4.02
CA THR A 91 5.94 1.33 2.93
C THR A 91 5.95 2.13 1.64
N GLY A 92 4.80 2.72 1.28
CA GLY A 92 4.67 3.59 0.11
C GLY A 92 5.66 4.75 0.09
N ALA A 93 5.75 5.47 1.21
CA ALA A 93 6.63 6.63 1.32
C ALA A 93 8.12 6.27 1.37
N LEU A 94 8.49 5.19 2.06
CA LEU A 94 9.87 4.71 2.11
C LEU A 94 10.33 4.27 0.72
N GLN A 95 9.50 3.50 0.02
CA GLN A 95 9.80 3.03 -1.32
C GLN A 95 9.84 4.18 -2.33
N ALA A 96 9.00 5.20 -2.20
CA ALA A 96 9.11 6.40 -3.02
C ALA A 96 10.50 7.05 -2.94
N VAL A 97 11.04 7.18 -1.72
CA VAL A 97 12.40 7.73 -1.52
C VAL A 97 13.46 6.80 -2.12
N LEU A 98 13.33 5.49 -1.94
CA LEU A 98 14.27 4.50 -2.50
C LEU A 98 14.27 4.50 -4.03
N VAL A 99 13.11 4.63 -4.68
CA VAL A 99 13.02 4.77 -6.14
C VAL A 99 13.78 6.02 -6.58
N VAL A 100 13.56 7.17 -5.94
CA VAL A 100 14.26 8.41 -6.30
C VAL A 100 15.76 8.27 -6.16
N GLN A 101 16.26 7.69 -5.05
CA GLN A 101 17.69 7.40 -4.87
C GLN A 101 18.25 6.53 -6.01
N ALA A 102 17.52 5.49 -6.40
CA ALA A 102 17.94 4.61 -7.47
C ALA A 102 17.92 5.29 -8.85
N LEU A 103 17.00 6.23 -9.08
CA LEU A 103 16.95 7.04 -10.31
C LEU A 103 18.08 8.08 -10.37
N THR A 104 18.44 8.69 -9.23
CA THR A 104 19.52 9.69 -9.15
C THR A 104 20.91 9.06 -9.04
N GLY A 105 21.01 7.73 -8.89
CA GLY A 105 22.29 7.06 -8.69
C GLY A 105 22.89 7.26 -7.30
N GLU A 106 22.11 7.81 -6.36
CA GLU A 106 22.48 7.89 -4.95
C GLU A 106 22.56 6.49 -4.32
N PRO A 107 23.34 6.32 -3.23
CA PRO A 107 23.43 5.04 -2.52
C PRO A 107 22.07 4.66 -1.91
N VAL A 108 21.42 3.66 -2.51
CA VAL A 108 20.11 3.12 -2.10
C VAL A 108 20.23 2.47 -0.73
N THR A 109 19.90 3.23 0.32
CA THR A 109 20.12 2.82 1.71
C THR A 109 18.89 3.12 2.58
N ILE A 110 18.37 2.08 3.24
CA ILE A 110 17.17 2.18 4.10
C ILE A 110 17.35 3.25 5.18
N ARG A 111 18.53 3.32 5.82
CA ARG A 111 18.83 4.30 6.88
C ARG A 111 18.76 5.75 6.37
N THR A 112 19.21 6.00 5.15
CA THR A 112 19.17 7.34 4.56
C THR A 112 17.74 7.69 4.15
N ALA A 113 17.04 6.74 3.53
CA ALA A 113 15.64 6.91 3.17
C ALA A 113 14.75 7.19 4.41
N LEU A 114 14.96 6.46 5.52
CA LEU A 114 14.27 6.71 6.79
C LEU A 114 14.58 8.08 7.38
N ARG A 115 15.83 8.56 7.31
CA ARG A 115 16.20 9.91 7.79
C ARG A 115 15.49 11.01 7.00
N LEU A 116 15.39 10.85 5.68
CA LEU A 116 14.65 11.76 4.80
C LEU A 116 13.15 11.72 5.08
N LEU A 117 12.61 10.51 5.30
CA LEU A 117 11.20 10.28 5.58
C LEU A 117 10.78 10.73 6.99
N ALA A 118 11.65 10.66 8.00
CA ALA A 118 11.30 10.91 9.41
C ALA A 118 10.62 12.27 9.64
N ARG A 119 11.05 13.31 8.93
CA ARG A 119 10.46 14.66 9.01
C ARG A 119 9.08 14.76 8.33
N ARG A 120 8.69 13.74 7.56
CA ARG A 120 7.53 13.71 6.65
C ARG A 120 6.52 12.62 7.01
N ILE A 121 6.78 11.81 8.03
CA ILE A 121 5.87 10.75 8.49
C ILE A 121 4.48 11.32 8.79
N ARG A 122 4.38 12.46 9.48
CA ARG A 122 3.09 13.07 9.84
C ARG A 122 2.27 13.48 8.60
N PRO A 123 2.80 14.26 7.62
CA PRO A 123 2.11 14.52 6.37
C PRO A 123 1.70 13.25 5.62
N VAL A 124 2.60 12.27 5.51
CA VAL A 124 2.33 11.00 4.81
C VAL A 124 1.17 10.25 5.45
N LEU A 125 1.22 10.04 6.78
CA LEU A 125 0.14 9.39 7.52
C LEU A 125 -1.17 10.17 7.42
N GLY A 126 -1.11 11.50 7.52
CA GLY A 126 -2.29 12.35 7.42
C GLY A 126 -2.96 12.29 6.04
N VAL A 127 -2.18 12.34 4.96
CA VAL A 127 -2.70 12.17 3.59
C VAL A 127 -3.26 10.76 3.42
N THR A 128 -2.49 9.72 3.76
CA THR A 128 -2.97 8.35 3.56
C THR A 128 -4.22 8.06 4.38
N ALA A 129 -4.27 8.46 5.65
CA ALA A 129 -5.46 8.31 6.49
C ALA A 129 -6.67 9.07 5.91
N LEU A 130 -6.47 10.29 5.40
CA LEU A 130 -7.57 11.01 4.75
C LEU A 130 -8.09 10.26 3.52
N LEU A 131 -7.20 9.66 2.72
CA LEU A 131 -7.56 8.92 1.51
C LEU A 131 -8.18 7.56 1.74
N THR A 132 -8.02 6.98 2.91
CA THR A 132 -8.51 5.63 3.22
C THR A 132 -9.64 5.65 4.24
N VAL A 133 -9.49 6.39 5.33
CA VAL A 133 -10.47 6.45 6.43
C VAL A 133 -11.73 7.17 6.00
N VAL A 134 -11.62 8.35 5.38
CA VAL A 134 -12.82 9.11 4.98
C VAL A 134 -13.70 8.29 4.03
N PRO A 135 -13.16 7.65 2.99
CA PRO A 135 -13.93 6.74 2.16
C PRO A 135 -14.54 5.56 2.89
N GLN A 136 -13.77 4.90 3.75
CA GLN A 136 -14.28 3.78 4.54
C GLN A 136 -15.45 4.23 5.41
N LEU A 137 -15.36 5.40 6.05
CA LEU A 137 -16.46 5.96 6.85
C LEU A 137 -17.68 6.29 5.99
N VAL A 138 -17.50 6.83 4.79
CA VAL A 138 -18.61 7.09 3.84
C VAL A 138 -19.27 5.78 3.43
N VAL A 139 -18.49 4.75 3.08
CA VAL A 139 -19.00 3.43 2.70
C VAL A 139 -19.69 2.75 3.89
N LEU A 140 -19.13 2.82 5.09
CA LEU A 140 -19.75 2.28 6.31
C LEU A 140 -21.06 3.00 6.64
N GLY A 141 -21.10 4.33 6.54
CA GLY A 141 -22.32 5.11 6.71
C GLY A 141 -23.40 4.72 5.70
N LEU A 142 -22.99 4.48 4.44
CA LEU A 142 -23.89 4.02 3.38
C LEU A 142 -24.43 2.62 3.64
N ILE A 143 -23.57 1.68 4.05
CA ILE A 143 -23.95 0.33 4.44
C ILE A 143 -24.90 0.36 5.62
N ALA A 144 -24.62 1.18 6.64
CA ALA A 144 -25.48 1.32 7.81
C ALA A 144 -26.85 1.91 7.44
N ALA A 145 -26.89 2.94 6.58
CA ALA A 145 -28.13 3.53 6.10
C ALA A 145 -28.96 2.51 5.30
N LEU A 146 -28.32 1.75 4.41
CA LEU A 146 -28.98 0.68 3.65
C LEU A 146 -29.47 -0.45 4.56
N GLY A 147 -28.64 -0.87 5.52
CA GLY A 147 -29.00 -1.88 6.51
C GLY A 147 -30.21 -1.47 7.34
N ALA A 148 -30.26 -0.21 7.81
CA ALA A 148 -31.40 0.34 8.52
C ALA A 148 -32.64 0.43 7.63
N PHE A 149 -32.49 0.84 6.37
CA PHE A 149 -33.57 0.90 5.38
C PHE A 149 -34.17 -0.48 5.11
N PHE A 150 -33.32 -1.48 4.82
CA PHE A 150 -33.75 -2.87 4.62
C PHE A 150 -34.36 -3.46 5.89
N TRP A 151 -33.75 -3.22 7.05
CA TRP A 151 -34.29 -3.68 8.34
C TRP A 151 -35.70 -3.13 8.57
N TYR A 152 -35.91 -1.84 8.36
CA TYR A 152 -37.22 -1.22 8.55
C TYR A 152 -38.26 -1.72 7.52
N GLY A 153 -37.85 -1.88 6.25
CA GLY A 153 -38.72 -2.38 5.18
C GLY A 153 -39.06 -3.87 5.28
N LEU A 154 -38.15 -4.69 5.80
CA LEU A 154 -38.33 -6.15 5.97
C LEU A 154 -38.89 -6.54 7.33
N ARG A 155 -38.92 -5.62 8.30
CA ARG A 155 -39.44 -5.88 9.66
C ARG A 155 -40.84 -6.54 9.67
N PRO A 156 -41.82 -6.13 8.85
CA PRO A 156 -43.14 -6.76 8.83
C PRO A 156 -43.12 -8.24 8.44
N LEU A 157 -42.14 -8.66 7.62
CA LEU A 157 -41.93 -10.07 7.24
C LEU A 157 -41.20 -10.86 8.34
N ALA A 158 -40.34 -10.20 9.12
CA ALA A 158 -39.54 -10.83 10.17
C ALA A 158 -40.32 -11.08 11.47
N ASP A 159 -41.27 -10.21 11.81
CA ASP A 159 -42.07 -10.31 13.04
C ASP A 159 -43.16 -11.40 12.93
N GLY A 160 -43.35 -12.03 11.76
CA GLY A 160 -44.25 -13.19 11.56
C GLY A 160 -45.75 -12.89 11.67
N ASP A 161 -46.10 -11.64 11.96
CA ASP A 161 -47.48 -11.19 12.22
C ASP A 161 -48.32 -10.96 10.94
N ALA A 162 -47.72 -11.05 9.75
CA ALA A 162 -48.43 -10.96 8.47
C ALA A 162 -48.14 -12.18 7.59
N PRO A 163 -49.15 -12.82 6.97
CA PRO A 163 -48.89 -13.71 5.83
C PRO A 163 -48.08 -12.90 4.82
N ALA A 164 -47.10 -13.51 4.14
CA ALA A 164 -46.27 -12.86 3.14
C ALA A 164 -47.16 -12.32 2.00
N ASP A 165 -47.72 -11.14 2.23
CA ASP A 165 -48.63 -10.48 1.32
C ASP A 165 -47.79 -10.19 0.07
N PRO A 166 -48.14 -10.79 -1.08
CA PRO A 166 -47.39 -10.58 -2.32
C PRO A 166 -47.26 -9.08 -2.67
N ALA A 167 -48.15 -8.22 -2.17
CA ALA A 167 -48.02 -6.76 -2.28
C ALA A 167 -46.77 -6.22 -1.55
N VAL A 168 -46.51 -6.66 -0.31
CA VAL A 168 -45.34 -6.22 0.48
C VAL A 168 -44.04 -6.73 -0.12
N VAL A 169 -44.02 -7.99 -0.59
CA VAL A 169 -42.84 -8.55 -1.28
C VAL A 169 -42.55 -7.79 -2.58
N SER A 170 -43.59 -7.48 -3.36
CA SER A 170 -43.50 -6.65 -4.57
C SER A 170 -42.96 -5.25 -4.26
N GLU A 171 -43.45 -4.62 -3.19
CA GLU A 171 -43.01 -3.28 -2.77
C GLU A 171 -41.52 -3.29 -2.38
N VAL A 172 -41.08 -4.26 -1.57
CA VAL A 172 -39.65 -4.41 -1.21
C VAL A 172 -38.78 -4.70 -2.43
N LEU A 173 -39.23 -5.56 -3.36
CA LEU A 173 -38.47 -5.88 -4.57
C LEU A 173 -38.36 -4.67 -5.50
N SER A 174 -39.39 -3.81 -5.54
CA SER A 174 -39.38 -2.56 -6.31
C SER A 174 -38.37 -1.54 -5.78
N LEU A 175 -37.91 -1.68 -4.53
CA LEU A 175 -36.91 -0.80 -3.90
C LEU A 175 -35.46 -1.18 -4.25
N LEU A 176 -35.20 -2.42 -4.68
CA LEU A 176 -33.87 -2.91 -5.04
C LEU A 176 -33.13 -2.03 -6.07
N PRO A 177 -33.76 -1.59 -7.19
CA PRO A 177 -33.09 -0.73 -8.17
C PRO A 177 -32.61 0.61 -7.60
N TYR A 178 -33.31 1.16 -6.61
CA TYR A 178 -32.94 2.41 -5.95
C TYR A 178 -31.72 2.24 -5.04
N THR A 179 -31.57 1.07 -4.40
CA THR A 179 -30.38 0.77 -3.58
C THR A 179 -29.08 0.74 -4.40
N TRP A 180 -29.16 0.29 -5.65
CA TRP A 180 -28.02 0.34 -6.57
C TRP A 180 -27.60 1.78 -6.88
N GLN A 181 -28.54 2.70 -7.08
CA GLN A 181 -28.24 4.10 -7.37
C GLN A 181 -27.60 4.81 -6.16
N ILE A 182 -28.13 4.55 -4.97
CA ILE A 182 -27.63 5.09 -3.70
C ILE A 182 -26.20 4.62 -3.41
N THR A 183 -25.87 3.37 -3.75
CA THR A 183 -24.51 2.83 -3.56
C THR A 183 -23.52 3.30 -4.62
N THR A 184 -23.97 3.38 -5.88
CA THR A 184 -23.09 3.69 -7.01
C THR A 184 -22.57 5.13 -6.98
N LEU A 185 -23.39 6.11 -6.59
CA LEU A 185 -22.97 7.52 -6.61
C LEU A 185 -21.82 7.83 -5.61
N PRO A 186 -21.91 7.47 -4.31
CA PRO A 186 -20.81 7.65 -3.37
C PRO A 186 -19.56 6.86 -3.78
N LEU A 187 -19.73 5.66 -4.33
CA LEU A 187 -18.62 4.85 -4.83
C LEU A 187 -17.91 5.53 -6.02
N LEU A 188 -18.67 6.12 -6.95
CA LEU A 188 -18.13 6.85 -8.09
C LEU A 188 -17.41 8.13 -7.62
N VAL A 189 -18.02 8.89 -6.72
CA VAL A 189 -17.38 10.08 -6.11
C VAL A 189 -16.08 9.68 -5.41
N TRP A 190 -16.10 8.58 -4.66
CA TRP A 190 -14.91 8.05 -4.03
C TRP A 190 -13.84 7.67 -5.06
N LEU A 191 -14.19 6.92 -6.10
CA LEU A 191 -13.26 6.48 -7.13
C LEU A 191 -12.61 7.68 -7.83
N MET A 192 -13.39 8.71 -8.15
CA MET A 192 -12.90 9.95 -8.75
C MET A 192 -11.97 10.71 -7.80
N MET A 193 -12.31 10.76 -6.50
CA MET A 193 -11.46 11.36 -5.47
C MET A 193 -10.15 10.57 -5.30
N ALA A 194 -10.22 9.24 -5.21
CA ALA A 194 -9.06 8.36 -5.09
C ALA A 194 -8.14 8.49 -6.31
N LEU A 195 -8.71 8.58 -7.51
CA LEU A 195 -7.96 8.82 -8.74
C LEU A 195 -7.28 10.19 -8.74
N ALA A 196 -7.99 11.26 -8.39
CA ALA A 196 -7.42 12.60 -8.31
C ALA A 196 -6.28 12.69 -7.27
N LEU A 197 -6.37 11.92 -6.20
CA LEU A 197 -5.44 11.96 -5.08
C LEU A 197 -4.44 10.80 -5.08
N LEU A 198 -4.36 10.05 -6.18
CA LEU A 198 -3.51 8.89 -6.37
C LEU A 198 -2.04 9.13 -5.99
N PHE A 199 -1.50 10.30 -6.35
CA PHE A 199 -0.10 10.65 -6.09
C PHE A 199 0.11 11.38 -4.77
N ALA A 200 -0.94 11.66 -3.99
CA ALA A 200 -0.82 12.50 -2.80
C ALA A 200 0.10 11.89 -1.70
N PRO A 201 0.10 10.58 -1.43
CA PRO A 201 1.07 9.99 -0.49
C PRO A 201 2.51 10.11 -0.99
N VAL A 202 2.73 9.93 -2.30
CA VAL A 202 4.05 10.03 -2.93
C VAL A 202 4.55 11.47 -2.92
N THR A 203 3.69 12.46 -3.22
CA THR A 203 4.05 13.88 -3.13
C THR A 203 4.34 14.29 -1.70
N ALA A 204 3.58 13.82 -0.71
CA ALA A 204 3.85 14.08 0.70
C ALA A 204 5.19 13.48 1.16
N ALA A 205 5.57 12.32 0.61
CA ALA A 205 6.85 11.67 0.90
C ALA A 205 8.04 12.42 0.27
N LEU A 206 7.91 12.84 -0.99
CA LEU A 206 9.02 13.39 -1.78
C LEU A 206 9.13 14.91 -1.71
N GLU A 207 8.04 15.63 -1.54
CA GLU A 207 8.01 17.10 -1.59
C GLU A 207 7.77 17.73 -0.21
N PRO A 208 8.43 18.86 0.12
CA PRO A 208 8.30 19.53 1.41
C PRO A 208 6.97 20.30 1.52
N LEU A 209 5.86 19.64 1.18
CA LEU A 209 4.53 20.23 1.16
C LEU A 209 3.73 19.84 2.40
N ARG A 210 2.88 20.76 2.85
CA ARG A 210 1.83 20.46 3.84
C ARG A 210 0.74 19.61 3.19
N LEU A 211 -0.10 18.98 4.02
CA LEU A 211 -1.17 18.05 3.63
C LEU A 211 -2.02 18.60 2.46
N GLY A 212 -2.58 19.81 2.59
CA GLY A 212 -3.38 20.43 1.52
C GLY A 212 -2.60 20.74 0.24
N GLY A 213 -1.31 21.06 0.35
CA GLY A 213 -0.44 21.27 -0.81
C GLY A 213 -0.20 19.98 -1.60
N ALA A 214 0.04 18.87 -0.90
CA ALA A 214 0.22 17.55 -1.49
C ALA A 214 -1.05 17.07 -2.23
N LEU A 215 -2.23 17.26 -1.63
CA LEU A 215 -3.53 16.92 -2.23
C LEU A 215 -3.81 17.74 -3.49
N ARG A 216 -3.71 19.07 -3.40
CA ARG A 216 -3.93 19.97 -4.54
C ARG A 216 -2.98 19.65 -5.68
N ARG A 217 -1.70 19.39 -5.37
CA ARG A 217 -0.71 19.04 -6.37
C ARG A 217 -1.03 17.71 -7.05
N SER A 218 -1.41 16.68 -6.29
CA SER A 218 -1.84 15.40 -6.86
C SER A 218 -3.00 15.59 -7.85
N ALA A 219 -4.04 16.33 -7.44
CA ALA A 219 -5.21 16.57 -8.29
C ALA A 219 -4.86 17.28 -9.60
N LEU A 220 -3.98 18.29 -9.55
CA LEU A 220 -3.50 18.99 -10.75
C LEU A 220 -2.63 18.10 -11.65
N LEU A 221 -1.84 17.20 -11.07
CA LEU A 221 -1.00 16.26 -11.83
C LEU A 221 -1.86 15.24 -12.57
N VAL A 222 -2.86 14.66 -11.91
CA VAL A 222 -3.78 13.67 -12.51
C VAL A 222 -4.73 14.32 -13.52
N GLY A 223 -5.33 15.48 -13.19
CA GLY A 223 -6.37 16.11 -14.01
C GLY A 223 -6.01 16.27 -15.49
N ASN A 224 -4.87 16.89 -15.82
CA ASN A 224 -4.52 17.10 -17.24
C ASN A 224 -3.95 15.85 -17.95
N ASN A 225 -3.76 14.72 -17.24
CA ASN A 225 -3.25 13.48 -17.81
C ASN A 225 -4.16 12.27 -17.50
N LEU A 226 -5.44 12.54 -17.20
CA LEU A 226 -6.35 11.53 -16.66
C LEU A 226 -6.47 10.29 -17.56
N PRO A 227 -6.62 10.38 -18.89
CA PRO A 227 -6.70 9.18 -19.74
C PRO A 227 -5.44 8.31 -19.67
N ARG A 228 -4.27 8.94 -19.58
CA ARG A 228 -2.98 8.25 -19.49
C ARG A 228 -2.81 7.59 -18.12
N VAL A 229 -3.09 8.31 -17.03
CA VAL A 229 -3.02 7.75 -15.67
C VAL A 229 -4.02 6.61 -15.51
N LEU A 230 -5.26 6.80 -15.98
CA LEU A 230 -6.31 5.78 -15.94
C LEU A 230 -5.93 4.55 -16.77
N GLY A 231 -5.45 4.74 -18.01
CA GLY A 231 -5.00 3.64 -18.85
C GLY A 231 -3.86 2.84 -18.23
N MET A 232 -2.91 3.51 -17.57
CA MET A 232 -1.83 2.83 -16.87
C MET A 232 -2.31 2.08 -15.62
N LEU A 233 -3.21 2.68 -14.84
CA LEU A 233 -3.82 2.00 -13.69
C LEU A 233 -4.65 0.78 -14.10
N LEU A 234 -5.35 0.84 -15.23
CA LEU A 234 -6.13 -0.29 -15.73
C LEU A 234 -5.22 -1.46 -16.14
N LEU A 235 -4.11 -1.18 -16.80
CA LEU A 235 -3.12 -2.19 -17.15
C LEU A 235 -2.42 -2.75 -15.91
N GLU A 236 -2.12 -1.89 -14.93
CA GLU A 236 -1.57 -2.30 -13.63
C GLU A 236 -2.55 -3.19 -12.85
N LEU A 237 -3.85 -2.88 -12.90
CA LEU A 237 -4.91 -3.69 -12.33
C LEU A 237 -4.96 -5.07 -13.01
N LEU A 238 -4.86 -5.12 -14.33
CA LEU A 238 -4.85 -6.38 -15.07
C LEU A 238 -3.62 -7.23 -14.72
N ALA A 239 -2.44 -6.60 -14.63
CA ALA A 239 -1.21 -7.27 -14.21
C ALA A 239 -1.31 -7.78 -12.76
N THR A 240 -1.88 -6.97 -11.87
CA THR A 240 -2.17 -7.34 -10.49
C THR A 240 -3.07 -8.58 -10.42
N VAL A 241 -4.17 -8.60 -11.16
CA VAL A 241 -5.07 -9.76 -11.20
C VAL A 241 -4.33 -10.99 -11.69
N ALA A 242 -3.53 -10.87 -12.75
CA ALA A 242 -2.73 -11.99 -13.27
C ALA A 242 -1.74 -12.52 -12.22
N ILE A 243 -1.02 -11.63 -11.52
CA ILE A 243 -0.07 -11.99 -10.47
C ILE A 243 -0.78 -12.68 -9.29
N VAL A 244 -1.89 -12.11 -8.81
CA VAL A 244 -2.65 -12.67 -7.68
C VAL A 244 -3.19 -14.06 -8.04
N VAL A 245 -3.77 -14.22 -9.22
CA VAL A 245 -4.30 -15.52 -9.70
C VAL A 245 -3.18 -16.54 -9.93
N THR A 246 -2.00 -16.12 -10.39
CA THR A 246 -0.89 -17.03 -10.68
C THR A 246 -0.12 -17.45 -9.42
N PHE A 247 0.07 -16.55 -8.46
CA PHE A 247 0.95 -16.78 -7.32
C PHE A 247 0.19 -16.96 -6.00
N LEU A 248 -0.79 -16.12 -5.69
CA LEU A 248 -1.48 -16.17 -4.39
C LEU A 248 -2.62 -17.19 -4.40
N LEU A 249 -3.39 -17.28 -5.49
CA LEU A 249 -4.53 -18.20 -5.56
C LEU A 249 -4.12 -19.67 -5.38
N PRO A 250 -3.04 -20.19 -5.99
CA PRO A 250 -2.62 -21.58 -5.74
C PRO A 250 -2.22 -21.82 -4.29
N ILE A 251 -1.58 -20.85 -3.63
CA ILE A 251 -1.21 -20.94 -2.21
C ILE A 251 -2.48 -21.05 -1.35
N TRP A 252 -3.48 -20.20 -1.60
CA TRP A 252 -4.77 -20.29 -0.93
C TRP A 252 -5.52 -21.60 -1.21
N LEU A 253 -5.59 -22.03 -2.47
CA LEU A 253 -6.27 -23.26 -2.86
C LEU A 253 -5.59 -24.49 -2.29
N THR A 254 -4.26 -24.54 -2.27
CA THR A 254 -3.51 -25.65 -1.65
C THR A 254 -3.67 -25.67 -0.13
N ALA A 255 -3.73 -24.51 0.53
CA ALA A 255 -4.05 -24.44 1.95
C ALA A 255 -5.47 -24.96 2.24
N VAL A 256 -6.48 -24.51 1.49
CA VAL A 256 -7.88 -24.96 1.63
C VAL A 256 -8.04 -26.43 1.26
N LEU A 257 -7.38 -26.91 0.21
CA LEU A 257 -7.44 -28.30 -0.23
C LEU A 257 -6.70 -29.24 0.73
N ALA A 258 -5.52 -28.86 1.22
CA ALA A 258 -4.80 -29.62 2.24
C ALA A 258 -5.64 -29.70 3.53
N LEU A 259 -6.30 -28.61 3.90
CA LEU A 259 -7.25 -28.58 5.00
C LEU A 259 -8.44 -29.52 4.74
N ALA A 260 -9.07 -29.45 3.57
CA ALA A 260 -10.19 -30.31 3.22
C ALA A 260 -9.82 -31.81 3.14
N LEU A 261 -8.62 -32.14 2.67
CA LEU A 261 -8.12 -33.52 2.61
C LEU A 261 -7.74 -34.08 3.98
N LEU A 262 -7.20 -33.26 4.89
CA LEU A 262 -6.88 -33.70 6.25
C LEU A 262 -8.14 -33.87 7.13
N LEU A 263 -9.22 -33.14 6.83
CA LEU A 263 -10.30 -32.88 7.78
C LEU A 263 -11.69 -33.39 7.33
N GLY A 264 -11.87 -34.70 7.09
CA GLY A 264 -13.23 -35.28 7.01
C GLY A 264 -14.15 -34.99 8.22
N GLN A 265 -13.59 -34.43 9.29
CA GLN A 265 -14.15 -33.66 10.41
C GLN A 265 -13.14 -32.53 10.68
N VAL A 266 -13.48 -31.37 11.26
CA VAL A 266 -12.55 -30.21 11.43
C VAL A 266 -11.81 -30.22 12.79
N PRO A 267 -10.66 -30.91 12.99
CA PRO A 267 -9.73 -30.58 14.06
C PRO A 267 -8.93 -29.32 13.72
N ALA A 268 -8.39 -28.70 14.78
CA ALA A 268 -7.53 -27.53 14.70
C ALA A 268 -6.37 -27.73 13.71
N THR A 269 -6.08 -26.71 12.89
CA THR A 269 -4.93 -26.71 11.99
C THR A 269 -3.63 -26.94 12.79
N PRO A 270 -2.78 -27.90 12.40
CA PRO A 270 -1.47 -28.03 13.01
C PRO A 270 -0.68 -26.73 12.83
N GLY A 271 -0.11 -26.17 13.90
CA GLY A 271 0.53 -24.85 13.84
C GLY A 271 1.70 -24.72 12.85
N TRP A 272 2.30 -25.83 12.40
CA TRP A 272 3.31 -25.81 11.34
C TRP A 272 2.72 -25.47 9.96
N VAL A 273 1.46 -25.81 9.70
CA VAL A 273 0.74 -25.47 8.45
C VAL A 273 0.58 -23.95 8.35
N ASP A 274 0.25 -23.31 9.47
CA ASP A 274 0.13 -21.85 9.54
C ASP A 274 1.48 -21.18 9.25
N VAL A 275 2.59 -21.72 9.78
CA VAL A 275 3.94 -21.17 9.49
C VAL A 275 4.33 -21.34 8.02
N VAL A 276 4.10 -22.53 7.46
CA VAL A 276 4.46 -22.86 6.07
C VAL A 276 3.64 -22.04 5.05
N THR A 277 2.41 -21.65 5.39
CA THR A 277 1.58 -20.81 4.52
C THR A 277 1.80 -19.32 4.75
N TYR A 278 1.96 -18.89 6.01
CA TYR A 278 2.13 -17.49 6.37
C TYR A 278 3.43 -16.91 5.82
N VAL A 279 4.58 -17.55 6.03
CA VAL A 279 5.88 -16.98 5.64
C VAL A 279 5.98 -16.70 4.14
N PRO A 280 5.69 -17.67 3.22
CA PRO A 280 5.72 -17.40 1.78
C PRO A 280 4.70 -16.35 1.36
N THR A 281 3.50 -16.35 1.96
CA THR A 281 2.45 -15.37 1.64
C THR A 281 2.87 -13.96 2.04
N THR A 282 3.49 -13.79 3.21
CA THR A 282 3.98 -12.49 3.69
C THR A 282 5.13 -11.98 2.83
N VAL A 283 6.08 -12.84 2.46
CA VAL A 283 7.19 -12.47 1.56
C VAL A 283 6.67 -12.11 0.16
N ALA A 284 5.76 -12.90 -0.40
CA ALA A 284 5.16 -12.63 -1.72
C ALA A 284 4.38 -11.32 -1.71
N THR A 285 3.57 -11.08 -0.67
CA THR A 285 2.81 -9.85 -0.48
C THR A 285 3.74 -8.63 -0.34
N ALA A 286 4.80 -8.72 0.45
CA ALA A 286 5.78 -7.65 0.60
C ALA A 286 6.50 -7.31 -0.72
N ALA A 287 6.89 -8.33 -1.50
CA ALA A 287 7.51 -8.15 -2.81
C ALA A 287 6.53 -7.52 -3.82
N TYR A 288 5.27 -7.97 -3.81
CA TYR A 288 4.22 -7.41 -4.65
C TYR A 288 3.95 -5.94 -4.33
N TYR A 289 3.83 -5.57 -3.05
CA TYR A 289 3.67 -4.17 -2.67
C TYR A 289 4.87 -3.31 -3.06
N ALA A 290 6.09 -3.85 -2.92
CA ALA A 290 7.30 -3.15 -3.37
C ALA A 290 7.31 -2.88 -4.87
N TRP A 291 6.83 -3.83 -5.66
CA TRP A 291 6.67 -3.65 -7.10
C TRP A 291 5.59 -2.61 -7.43
N LEU A 292 4.41 -2.71 -6.83
CA LEU A 292 3.28 -1.81 -7.06
C LEU A 292 3.65 -0.35 -6.77
N VAL A 293 4.28 -0.09 -5.62
CA VAL A 293 4.71 1.26 -5.27
C VAL A 293 5.81 1.76 -6.21
N ALA A 294 6.75 0.89 -6.61
CA ALA A 294 7.77 1.29 -7.57
C ALA A 294 7.14 1.73 -8.90
N VAL A 295 6.15 0.99 -9.40
CA VAL A 295 5.38 1.37 -10.60
C VAL A 295 4.67 2.70 -10.38
N LEU A 296 3.99 2.89 -9.25
CA LEU A 296 3.27 4.12 -8.94
C LEU A 296 4.20 5.36 -8.87
N VAL A 297 5.37 5.20 -8.25
CA VAL A 297 6.35 6.29 -8.13
C VAL A 297 7.00 6.61 -9.47
N LEU A 298 7.31 5.59 -10.28
CA LEU A 298 7.80 5.78 -11.64
C LEU A 298 6.76 6.47 -12.53
N LEU A 299 5.49 6.12 -12.38
CA LEU A 299 4.38 6.80 -13.05
C LEU A 299 4.28 8.27 -12.62
N TYR A 300 4.40 8.54 -11.31
CA TYR A 300 4.44 9.89 -10.78
C TYR A 300 5.62 10.70 -11.36
N VAL A 301 6.81 10.11 -11.44
CA VAL A 301 7.99 10.74 -12.05
C VAL A 301 7.77 10.99 -13.54
N ASP A 302 7.22 10.04 -14.31
CA ASP A 302 6.91 10.23 -15.74
C ASP A 302 5.96 11.42 -15.96
N VAL A 303 4.88 11.49 -15.17
CA VAL A 303 3.91 12.60 -15.24
C VAL A 303 4.59 13.94 -14.96
N ARG A 304 5.49 14.00 -13.96
CA ARG A 304 6.22 15.22 -13.63
C ARG A 304 7.27 15.59 -14.66
N VAL A 305 7.99 14.62 -15.24
CA VAL A 305 8.94 14.90 -16.32
C VAL A 305 8.25 15.57 -17.50
N ARG A 306 7.05 15.09 -17.87
CA ARG A 306 6.27 15.65 -18.99
C ARG A 306 5.69 17.04 -18.70
N LYS A 307 5.27 17.30 -17.46
CA LYS A 307 4.62 18.58 -17.09
C LYS A 307 5.59 19.65 -16.63
N GLU A 308 6.60 19.27 -15.87
CA GLU A 308 7.45 20.19 -15.11
C GLU A 308 8.89 20.23 -15.64
N GLY A 309 9.22 19.45 -16.68
CA GLY A 309 10.58 19.38 -17.20
C GLY A 309 11.58 18.75 -16.23
N LEU A 310 11.09 17.94 -15.28
CA LEU A 310 11.88 17.31 -14.20
C LEU A 310 13.09 16.47 -14.71
N ALA A 311 13.12 16.13 -15.99
CA ALA A 311 14.25 15.43 -16.60
C ALA A 311 15.58 16.19 -16.47
N ALA A 312 15.57 17.52 -16.51
CA ALA A 312 16.80 18.31 -16.37
C ALA A 312 17.36 18.22 -14.94
N ASP A 313 16.51 18.45 -13.92
CA ASP A 313 16.85 18.35 -12.50
C ASP A 313 17.33 16.93 -12.14
N LEU A 314 16.65 15.88 -12.62
CA LEU A 314 17.08 14.51 -12.37
C LEU A 314 18.43 14.17 -13.03
N ARG A 315 18.71 14.72 -14.22
CA ARG A 315 20.02 14.53 -14.88
C ARG A 315 21.12 15.23 -14.10
N GLU A 316 20.91 16.48 -13.68
CA GLU A 316 21.86 17.24 -12.88
C GLU A 316 22.18 16.54 -11.55
N ARG A 317 21.16 16.05 -10.84
CA ARG A 317 21.37 15.25 -9.63
C ARG A 317 22.11 13.95 -9.92
N SER A 318 21.82 13.31 -11.06
CA SER A 318 22.50 12.07 -11.44
C SER A 318 23.97 12.27 -11.76
N THR A 319 24.36 13.41 -12.36
CA THR A 319 25.76 13.75 -12.62
C THR A 319 26.48 14.04 -11.31
N ALA A 320 25.89 14.88 -10.46
CA ALA A 320 26.48 15.19 -9.15
C ALA A 320 26.68 13.94 -8.27
N GLY A 321 25.73 13.00 -8.29
CA GLY A 321 25.85 11.73 -7.57
C GLY A 321 26.97 10.82 -8.10
N ARG A 322 27.24 10.83 -9.41
CA ARG A 322 28.37 10.10 -10.00
C ARG A 322 29.70 10.72 -9.63
N ASP A 323 29.81 12.04 -9.75
CA ASP A 323 31.05 12.77 -9.44
C ASP A 323 31.44 12.55 -7.97
N GLN A 324 30.47 12.59 -7.07
CA GLN A 324 30.69 12.28 -5.65
C GLN A 324 31.15 10.82 -5.43
N ALA A 325 30.60 9.87 -6.18
CA ALA A 325 30.99 8.47 -6.08
C ALA A 325 32.42 8.22 -6.62
N GLU A 326 32.84 8.98 -7.63
CA GLU A 326 34.20 8.95 -8.17
C GLU A 326 35.21 9.58 -7.20
N ASP A 327 34.93 10.75 -6.63
CA ASP A 327 35.79 11.37 -5.60
C ASP A 327 36.01 10.42 -4.41
N LEU A 328 34.95 9.77 -3.93
CA LEU A 328 35.05 8.78 -2.86
C LEU A 328 35.88 7.55 -3.25
N ARG A 329 35.89 7.15 -4.53
CA ARG A 329 36.75 6.06 -5.01
C ARG A 329 38.20 6.51 -5.09
N GLU A 330 38.46 7.72 -5.57
CA GLU A 330 39.81 8.29 -5.65
C GLU A 330 40.43 8.51 -4.27
N ARG A 331 39.67 9.04 -3.31
CA ARG A 331 40.09 9.18 -1.90
C ARG A 331 40.48 7.85 -1.27
N ARG A 332 39.70 6.79 -1.54
CA ARG A 332 40.01 5.42 -1.08
C ARG A 332 41.23 4.82 -1.78
N ALA A 333 41.37 5.04 -3.08
CA ALA A 333 42.52 4.53 -3.85
C ALA A 333 43.83 5.20 -3.44
N THR A 334 43.78 6.50 -3.10
CA THR A 334 44.95 7.27 -2.65
C THR A 334 45.30 7.06 -1.17
N GLY A 335 44.51 6.28 -0.42
CA GLY A 335 44.74 6.04 1.02
C GLY A 335 44.58 7.29 1.89
N ARG A 336 44.04 8.39 1.35
CA ARG A 336 43.95 9.69 2.02
C ARG A 336 43.08 9.65 3.27
N ASP A 337 42.03 8.82 3.25
CA ASP A 337 41.14 8.61 4.39
C ASP A 337 41.83 7.96 5.61
N GLN A 338 43.01 7.35 5.45
CA GLN A 338 43.78 6.77 6.58
C GLN A 338 44.82 7.72 7.17
N ALA A 339 45.18 8.79 6.47
CA ALA A 339 46.22 9.72 6.89
C ALA A 339 45.70 10.85 7.80
N GLU A 340 44.43 11.25 7.64
CA GLU A 340 43.84 12.40 8.35
C GLU A 340 43.21 12.06 9.71
N ASP A 341 42.99 10.77 10.01
CA ASP A 341 42.31 10.33 11.25
C ASP A 341 43.23 9.56 12.21
N ARG A 342 44.56 9.72 12.07
CA ARG A 342 45.47 9.37 13.18
C ARG A 342 45.48 10.56 14.14
N PRO A 343 44.82 10.49 15.31
CA PRO A 343 45.07 11.47 16.34
C PRO A 343 46.57 11.45 16.62
N GLU A 344 47.22 12.60 16.51
CA GLU A 344 48.59 12.77 17.00
C GLU A 344 48.55 12.41 18.47
N VAL A 345 49.02 11.20 18.79
CA VAL A 345 49.17 10.74 20.16
C VAL A 345 50.32 11.57 20.74
N PRO A 346 50.07 12.40 21.78
CA PRO A 346 51.09 13.24 22.39
C PRO A 346 52.17 12.42 23.12
#